data_AF-A0A6C0J298-F1
#
_entry.id   AF-A0A6C0J298-F1
#
_cell.length_a   1.000
_cell.length_b   1.000
_cell.length_c   1.000
_cell.angle_alpha   90.00
_cell.angle_beta   90.00
_cell.angle_gamma   90.00
#
_symmetry.space_group_name_H-M   'P 1'
#
loop_
_entity.id
_entity.type
_entity.pdbx_description
1 polymer ?
#
loop_
_entity_poly.entity_id
_entity_poly.type
_entity_poly.pdbx_seq_one_letter_code
_entity_poly.pdbx_strand_id
1 'polypeptide(L)'
;MEHVLPLLKSLGISPDKITPEKIDKIKNMDLDFNKADSFTTENCNEILKILGVELSLPKKVVKKQRIGMNALCPCGSNIKYKKCCRINEIQLSNEK
;
A
#
# COMPACT_ATOMS: atom_id res chain seq x y z
N MET A 1 -10.22 14.62 25.57
CA MET A 1 -10.38 13.72 24.40
C MET A 1 -10.32 14.46 23.06
N GLU A 2 -10.41 15.80 23.03
CA GLU A 2 -10.51 16.59 21.79
C GLU A 2 -9.23 16.64 20.93
N HIS A 3 -8.05 16.42 21.52
CA HIS A 3 -6.78 16.44 20.77
C HIS A 3 -6.49 15.19 19.94
N VAL A 4 -7.30 14.14 20.06
CA VAL A 4 -7.08 12.85 19.38
C VAL A 4 -7.74 12.82 18.00
N LEU A 5 -8.80 13.61 17.80
CA LEU A 5 -9.55 13.68 16.54
C LEU A 5 -8.70 14.10 15.33
N PRO A 6 -7.83 15.13 15.41
CA PRO A 6 -6.97 15.52 14.29
C PRO A 6 -5.95 14.42 13.93
N LEU A 7 -5.49 13.67 14.93
CA LEU A 7 -4.49 12.63 14.79
C LEU A 7 -5.07 11.40 14.09
N LEU A 8 -6.27 10.97 14.50
CA LEU A 8 -7.02 9.90 13.84
C LEU A 8 -7.36 10.26 12.39
N LYS A 9 -7.76 11.51 12.12
CA LYS A 9 -8.02 12.00 10.77
C LYS A 9 -6.76 11.98 9.89
N SER A 10 -5.60 12.33 10.46
CA SER A 10 -4.31 12.30 9.74
C SER A 10 -3.84 10.87 9.42
N LEU A 11 -4.24 9.89 10.24
CA LEU A 11 -4.01 8.46 9.98
C LEU A 11 -5.05 7.85 9.02
N GLY A 12 -6.01 8.63 8.52
CA GLY A 12 -7.09 8.15 7.65
C GLY A 12 -8.15 7.32 8.37
N ILE A 13 -8.20 7.39 9.70
CA ILE A 13 -9.14 6.66 10.53
C ILE A 13 -10.34 7.57 10.82
N SER A 14 -11.49 7.26 10.22
CA SER A 14 -12.73 7.99 10.52
C SER A 14 -13.15 7.74 11.98
N PRO A 15 -13.50 8.78 12.75
CA PRO A 15 -13.89 8.63 14.16
C PRO A 15 -15.11 7.71 14.33
N ASP A 16 -16.00 7.66 13.34
CA ASP A 16 -17.15 6.74 13.29
C ASP A 16 -16.79 5.25 13.35
N LYS A 17 -15.57 4.87 12.92
CA LYS A 17 -15.13 3.47 12.92
C LYS A 17 -14.54 3.01 14.25
N ILE A 18 -14.32 3.94 15.18
CA ILE A 18 -13.81 3.67 16.52
C ILE A 18 -15.02 3.56 17.44
N THR A 19 -15.57 2.36 17.52
CA THR A 19 -16.65 2.08 18.45
C THR A 19 -16.13 2.08 19.89
N PRO A 20 -16.95 2.45 20.89
CA PRO A 20 -16.57 2.38 22.30
C PRO A 20 -16.12 0.97 22.72
N GLU A 21 -16.64 -0.07 22.06
CA GLU A 21 -16.22 -1.47 22.26
C GLU A 21 -14.75 -1.72 21.88
N LYS A 22 -14.24 -1.06 20.83
CA LYS A 22 -12.83 -1.16 20.44
C LYS A 22 -11.92 -0.44 21.44
N ILE A 23 -12.40 0.68 21.98
CA ILE A 23 -11.68 1.45 22.99
C ILE A 23 -11.57 0.65 24.28
N ASP A 24 -12.65 -0.01 24.70
CA ASP A 24 -12.67 -0.87 25.89
C ASP A 24 -11.65 -2.02 25.75
N LYS A 25 -11.61 -2.68 24.60
CA LYS A 25 -10.61 -3.72 24.32
C LYS A 25 -9.17 -3.22 24.44
N ILE A 26 -8.86 -2.03 23.90
CA ILE A 26 -7.51 -1.45 23.99
C ILE A 26 -7.17 -1.05 25.42
N LYS A 27 -8.12 -0.51 26.19
CA LYS A 27 -7.90 -0.17 27.60
C LYS A 27 -7.59 -1.37 28.47
N ASN A 28 -8.19 -2.53 28.17
CA ASN A 28 -7.93 -3.78 28.87
C ASN A 28 -6.55 -4.39 28.54
N MET A 29 -5.81 -3.87 27.54
CA MET A 29 -4.46 -4.36 27.17
C MET A 29 -3.32 -3.80 28.04
N ASP A 30 -3.62 -3.05 29.11
CA ASP A 30 -2.64 -2.50 30.08
C ASP A 30 -1.36 -1.94 29.43
N LEU A 31 -1.53 -1.01 28.49
CA LEU A 31 -0.42 -0.39 27.78
C LEU A 31 0.03 0.86 28.52
N ASP A 32 1.21 0.80 29.13
CA ASP A 32 1.81 1.99 29.75
C ASP A 32 2.46 2.87 28.67
N PHE A 33 1.78 3.96 28.30
CA PHE A 33 2.23 4.90 27.25
C PHE A 33 3.50 5.67 27.63
N ASN A 34 3.95 5.61 28.88
CA ASN A 34 5.17 6.29 29.34
C ASN A 34 6.41 5.39 29.30
N LYS A 35 6.27 4.12 28.92
CA LYS A 35 7.37 3.15 28.91
C LYS A 35 7.60 2.64 27.48
N ALA A 36 8.78 2.92 26.94
CA ALA A 36 9.16 2.53 25.57
C ALA A 36 9.15 1.00 25.36
N ASP A 37 9.38 0.22 26.42
CA ASP A 37 9.40 -1.24 26.39
C ASP A 37 8.01 -1.90 26.23
N SER A 38 6.91 -1.17 26.44
CA SER A 38 5.55 -1.73 26.40
C SER A 38 5.00 -1.92 24.97
N PHE A 39 5.68 -1.34 23.97
CA PHE A 39 5.31 -1.45 22.56
C PHE A 39 6.02 -2.63 21.89
N THR A 40 5.66 -3.84 22.30
CA THR A 40 6.09 -5.05 21.61
C THR A 40 5.41 -5.15 20.24
N THR A 41 6.07 -5.86 19.31
CA THR A 41 5.51 -6.16 17.99
C THR A 41 4.13 -6.83 18.08
N GLU A 42 3.91 -7.62 19.12
CA GLU A 42 2.66 -8.36 19.36
C GLU A 42 1.53 -7.40 19.76
N ASN A 43 1.77 -6.56 20.76
CA ASN A 43 0.80 -5.56 21.23
C ASN A 43 0.41 -4.60 20.10
N CYS A 44 1.39 -4.14 19.32
CA CYS A 44 1.15 -3.26 18.17
C CYS A 44 0.28 -3.93 17.10
N ASN A 45 0.54 -5.20 16.76
CA ASN A 45 -0.26 -5.93 15.77
C ASN A 45 -1.71 -6.15 16.24
N GLU A 46 -1.91 -6.38 17.53
CA GLU A 46 -3.24 -6.59 18.09
C GLU A 46 -4.07 -5.30 18.13
N ILE A 47 -3.45 -4.17 18.49
CA ILE A 47 -4.06 -2.83 18.38
C ILE A 47 -4.47 -2.53 16.93
N LEU A 48 -3.59 -2.82 15.96
CA LEU A 48 -3.88 -2.62 14.54
C LEU A 48 -5.09 -3.44 14.06
N LYS A 49 -5.20 -4.71 14.51
CA LYS A 49 -6.38 -5.57 14.25
C LYS A 49 -7.65 -4.99 14.86
N ILE A 50 -7.62 -4.54 16.10
CA ILE A 50 -8.79 -3.94 16.78
C ILE A 50 -9.25 -2.68 16.06
N LEU A 51 -8.30 -1.83 15.64
CA LEU A 51 -8.59 -0.60 14.90
C LEU A 51 -9.02 -0.87 13.45
N GLY A 52 -8.82 -2.08 12.92
CA GLY A 52 -9.12 -2.43 11.53
C GLY A 52 -8.20 -1.72 10.54
N VAL A 53 -6.98 -1.39 10.99
CA VAL A 53 -5.94 -0.79 10.13
C VAL A 53 -5.20 -1.94 9.47
N GLU A 54 -5.52 -2.19 8.21
CA GLU A 54 -4.77 -3.12 7.39
C GLU A 54 -3.45 -2.47 6.95
N LEU A 55 -2.34 -2.89 7.57
CA LEU A 55 -1.01 -2.53 7.08
C LEU A 55 -0.75 -3.30 5.78
N SER A 56 -1.17 -2.72 4.66
CA SER A 56 -0.69 -3.20 3.36
C SER A 56 0.81 -2.88 3.27
N LEU A 57 1.63 -3.93 3.19
CA LEU A 57 3.05 -3.75 2.93
C LEU A 57 3.20 -2.94 1.63
N PRO A 58 4.08 -1.92 1.59
CA PRO A 58 4.29 -1.16 0.37
C PRO A 58 4.70 -2.16 -0.73
N LYS A 59 3.87 -2.26 -1.77
CA LYS A 59 4.15 -3.14 -2.91
C LYS A 59 5.54 -2.79 -3.41
N LYS A 60 6.47 -3.76 -3.33
CA LYS A 60 7.84 -3.59 -3.84
C LYS A 60 7.72 -3.14 -5.29
N VAL A 61 8.06 -1.88 -5.57
CA VAL A 61 7.96 -1.32 -6.91
C VAL A 61 8.99 -2.03 -7.77
N VAL A 62 8.56 -3.05 -8.50
CA VAL A 62 9.39 -3.70 -9.51
C VAL A 62 9.59 -2.68 -10.62
N LYS A 63 10.80 -2.14 -10.72
CA LYS A 63 11.18 -1.26 -11.84
C LYS A 63 11.15 -2.10 -13.12
N LYS A 64 10.05 -2.05 -13.87
CA LYS A 64 9.97 -2.64 -15.20
C LYS A 64 11.02 -1.94 -16.07
N GLN A 65 11.99 -2.69 -16.59
CA GLN A 65 12.96 -2.13 -17.52
C GLN A 65 12.22 -1.57 -18.73
N ARG A 66 12.42 -0.28 -19.02
CA ARG A 66 11.84 0.36 -20.20
C ARG A 66 12.76 0.09 -21.39
N ILE A 67 12.23 -0.55 -22.43
CA ILE A 67 12.96 -0.82 -23.66
C ILE A 67 12.97 0.43 -24.51
N GLY A 68 14.16 0.89 -24.94
CA GLY A 68 14.29 2.04 -25.83
C GLY A 68 13.66 1.77 -27.20
N MET A 69 12.94 2.75 -27.76
CA MET A 69 12.23 2.62 -29.04
C MET A 69 13.13 2.17 -30.21
N ASN A 70 14.39 2.62 -30.20
CA ASN A 70 15.37 2.29 -31.22
C ASN A 70 16.25 1.06 -30.88
N ALA A 71 16.11 0.49 -29.69
CA ALA A 71 16.82 -0.74 -29.31
C ALA A 71 16.29 -1.93 -30.12
N LEU A 72 17.10 -2.99 -30.26
CA LEU A 72 16.65 -4.25 -30.84
C LEU A 72 15.48 -4.82 -30.02
N CYS A 73 14.50 -5.40 -30.72
CA CYS A 73 13.36 -6.02 -30.07
C CYS A 73 13.82 -7.22 -29.22
N PRO A 74 13.40 -7.32 -27.95
CA PRO A 74 13.72 -8.48 -27.11
C PRO A 74 13.05 -9.78 -27.60
N CYS A 75 12.13 -9.68 -28.56
CA CYS A 75 11.43 -10.79 -29.18
C CYS A 75 12.30 -11.62 -30.16
N GLY A 76 13.57 -11.23 -30.37
CA GLY A 76 14.50 -11.95 -31.23
C GLY A 76 14.38 -11.65 -32.72
N SER A 77 13.53 -10.69 -33.12
CA SER A 77 13.32 -10.31 -34.52
C SER A 77 14.47 -9.52 -35.16
N ASN A 78 15.48 -9.13 -34.38
CA ASN A 78 16.64 -8.33 -34.82
C ASN A 78 16.29 -6.97 -35.49
N ILE A 79 15.06 -6.48 -35.31
CA ILE A 79 14.62 -5.15 -35.77
C ILE A 79 14.33 -4.23 -34.57
N LYS A 80 14.28 -2.91 -34.81
CA LYS A 80 14.03 -1.92 -33.74
C LYS A 80 12.68 -2.17 -33.05
N TYR A 81 12.61 -2.07 -31.73
CA TYR A 81 11.40 -2.30 -30.92
C TYR A 81 10.19 -1.50 -31.44
N LYS A 82 10.41 -0.23 -31.82
CA LYS A 82 9.37 0.62 -32.41
C LYS A 82 8.78 0.12 -33.73
N LYS A 83 9.47 -0.77 -34.43
CA LYS A 83 9.05 -1.37 -35.71
C LYS A 83 8.52 -2.81 -35.55
N CYS A 84 8.61 -3.38 -34.35
CA CYS A 84 8.26 -4.77 -34.08
C CYS A 84 7.09 -4.84 -33.10
N CYS A 85 7.32 -5.30 -31.87
CA CYS A 85 6.27 -5.45 -30.86
C CYS A 85 5.52 -4.17 -30.50
N ARG A 86 6.07 -2.98 -30.75
CA ARG A 86 5.33 -1.72 -30.53
C ARG A 86 4.26 -1.45 -31.60
N ILE A 87 4.45 -1.92 -32.84
CA ILE A 87 3.48 -1.71 -33.92
C ILE A 87 2.28 -2.64 -33.75
N ASN A 88 2.50 -3.86 -33.25
CA ASN A 88 1.42 -4.81 -32.97
C ASN A 88 0.37 -4.25 -31.99
N GLU A 89 0.71 -3.27 -31.14
CA GLU A 89 -0.26 -2.60 -30.26
C GLU A 89 -1.15 -1.57 -30.99
N ILE A 90 -0.72 -1.04 -32.14
CA ILE A 90 -1.41 0.04 -32.88
C ILE A 90 -2.27 -0.51 -34.03
N GLN A 91 -1.88 -1.63 -34.64
CA GLN A 91 -2.62 -2.23 -35.76
C GLN A 91 -3.86 -3.02 -35.30
N LEU A 92 -3.88 -3.56 -34.07
CA LEU A 92 -5.07 -4.23 -33.51
C LEU A 92 -6.25 -3.29 -33.20
N SER A 93 -6.09 -1.97 -33.33
CA SER A 93 -7.15 -0.98 -33.07
C SER A 93 -7.75 -0.37 -34.35
N ASN A 94 -7.23 -0.69 -35.53
CA ASN A 94 -7.65 -0.06 -36.79
C ASN A 94 -8.19 -1.02 -37.86
N GLU A 95 -8.44 -2.28 -37.52
CA GLU A 95 -9.32 -3.14 -38.30
C GLU A 95 -10.67 -3.26 -37.58
N LYS A 96 -11.57 -2.34 -37.92
CA LYS A 96 -13.03 -2.47 -37.76
C LYS A 96 -13.68 -2.14 -39.09
#